data_AF-A0A7Y4ZXC4-F1
#
_entry.id   AF-A0A7Y4ZXC4-F1
#
_cell.length_a   1.000
_cell.length_b   1.000
_cell.length_c   1.000
_cell.angle_alpha   90.00
_cell.angle_beta   90.00
_cell.angle_gamma   90.00
#
_symmetry.space_group_name_H-M   'P 1'
#
loop_
_entity.id
_entity.type
_entity.pdbx_description
1 polymer ?
#
loop_
_entity_poly.entity_id
_entity_poly.type
_entity_poly.pdbx_seq_one_letter_code
_entity_poly.pdbx_strand_id
1 'polypeptide(L)'
;MRTLKTSLHRTSGFTLVELIMVIVITGIIGGMVAIFIKKPIDAYFDSARRAALTDVADTAVRRMSRDIRKALPNSVRTPTSQCVEFIPTKTGGRYRADTNSTGLGDPLNFTAADSSFDMLSLNSTLPDQQIITGDVIAVYNLGAGINDAYVGNNTSAVSAITTGVLSGETNISIASKLFPLASGSNRFHVIPKDEKVVAFVCSGGKLYRTASNTFTSACPTTGAILANNVSVCSFVYNGSDLQRNALVQLTVKFTDSDETVSLYHEVHVNNTP
;
A
#
# COMPACT_ATOMS: atom_id res chain seq x y z
N MET A 1 -10.65 -96.78 -23.55
CA MET A 1 -10.15 -96.33 -22.23
C MET A 1 -8.66 -95.99 -22.38
N ARG A 2 -8.31 -94.71 -22.55
CA ARG A 2 -6.91 -94.25 -22.62
C ARG A 2 -6.80 -92.91 -21.93
N THR A 3 -5.80 -92.83 -21.07
CA THR A 3 -5.56 -91.92 -19.97
C THR A 3 -5.26 -90.48 -20.40
N LEU A 4 -5.88 -89.51 -19.71
CA LEU A 4 -5.52 -88.09 -19.75
C LEU A 4 -4.13 -87.91 -19.13
N LYS A 5 -3.18 -87.40 -19.92
CA LYS A 5 -1.85 -86.96 -19.45
C LYS A 5 -1.98 -85.54 -18.88
N THR A 6 -1.86 -85.41 -17.56
CA THR A 6 -1.60 -84.13 -16.89
C THR A 6 -0.13 -83.75 -17.10
N SER A 7 0.13 -82.64 -17.80
CA SER A 7 1.48 -82.07 -17.90
C SER A 7 1.78 -81.27 -16.63
N LEU A 8 2.71 -81.77 -15.82
CA LEU A 8 3.32 -81.00 -14.74
C LEU A 8 4.26 -79.95 -15.36
N HIS A 9 3.92 -78.68 -15.22
CA HIS A 9 4.85 -77.58 -15.50
C HIS A 9 5.99 -77.64 -14.48
N ARG A 10 7.22 -77.86 -14.95
CA ARG A 10 8.42 -77.63 -14.15
C ARG A 10 8.55 -76.13 -13.90
N THR A 11 8.51 -75.72 -12.65
CA THR A 11 8.99 -74.40 -12.22
C THR A 11 10.51 -74.38 -12.37
N SER A 12 11.01 -73.63 -13.36
CA SER A 12 12.43 -73.31 -13.48
C SER A 12 12.80 -72.29 -12.40
N GLY A 13 13.71 -72.66 -11.49
CA GLY A 13 14.28 -71.75 -10.49
C GLY A 13 15.34 -70.83 -11.11
N PHE A 14 15.45 -69.62 -10.59
CA PHE A 14 16.47 -68.62 -10.96
C PHE A 14 17.84 -68.99 -10.41
N THR A 15 18.92 -68.68 -11.15
CA THR A 15 20.29 -68.90 -10.67
C THR A 15 20.78 -67.72 -9.81
N LEU A 16 21.73 -67.97 -8.89
CA LEU A 16 22.33 -66.92 -8.05
C LEU A 16 23.01 -65.83 -8.89
N VAL A 17 23.62 -66.21 -10.02
CA VAL A 17 24.27 -65.27 -10.96
C VAL A 17 23.25 -64.36 -11.62
N GLU A 18 22.10 -64.91 -12.00
CA GLU A 18 20.99 -64.15 -12.61
C GLU A 18 20.42 -63.12 -11.62
N LEU A 19 20.28 -63.49 -10.34
CA LEU A 19 19.83 -62.56 -9.30
C LEU A 19 20.83 -61.42 -9.05
N ILE A 20 22.14 -61.73 -9.03
CA ILE A 20 23.19 -60.69 -8.89
C ILE A 20 23.17 -59.74 -10.09
N MET A 21 23.08 -60.25 -11.33
CA MET A 21 23.00 -59.41 -12.52
C MET A 21 21.79 -58.47 -12.48
N VAL A 22 20.62 -58.97 -12.07
CA VAL A 22 19.40 -58.15 -11.95
C VAL A 22 19.59 -57.02 -10.94
N ILE A 23 20.14 -57.29 -9.75
CA ILE A 23 20.37 -56.24 -8.74
C ILE A 23 21.33 -55.18 -9.27
N VAL A 24 22.43 -55.58 -9.92
CA VAL A 24 23.42 -54.65 -10.47
C VAL A 24 22.82 -53.79 -11.58
N ILE A 25 22.12 -54.39 -12.54
CA ILE A 25 21.52 -53.66 -13.66
C ILE A 25 20.42 -52.71 -13.16
N THR A 26 19.58 -53.15 -12.23
CA THR A 26 18.52 -52.32 -11.64
C THR A 26 19.12 -51.15 -10.86
N GLY A 27 20.24 -51.36 -10.16
CA GLY A 27 20.97 -50.30 -9.48
C GLY A 27 21.51 -49.22 -10.43
N ILE A 28 22.11 -49.63 -11.55
CA ILE A 28 22.64 -48.71 -12.57
C ILE A 28 21.51 -47.91 -13.22
N ILE A 29 20.45 -48.60 -13.67
CA ILE A 29 19.29 -47.95 -14.31
C ILE A 29 18.58 -47.01 -13.32
N GLY A 30 18.35 -47.47 -12.08
CA GLY A 30 17.74 -46.66 -11.03
C GLY A 30 18.55 -45.40 -10.73
N GLY A 31 19.88 -45.51 -10.67
CA GLY A 31 20.77 -44.37 -10.50
C GLY A 31 20.68 -43.34 -11.65
N MET A 32 20.63 -43.81 -12.91
CA MET A 32 20.46 -42.93 -14.07
C MET A 32 19.09 -42.22 -14.04
N VAL A 33 18.01 -42.97 -13.78
CA VAL A 33 16.64 -42.43 -13.73
C VAL A 33 16.50 -41.39 -12.63
N ALA A 34 17.11 -41.59 -11.46
CA ALA A 34 17.06 -40.64 -10.35
C ALA A 34 17.60 -39.24 -10.74
N ILE A 35 18.68 -39.16 -11.52
CA ILE A 35 19.25 -37.90 -11.99
C ILE A 35 18.29 -37.18 -12.95
N PHE A 36 17.63 -37.93 -13.84
CA PHE A 36 16.68 -37.38 -14.80
C PHE A 36 15.36 -36.95 -14.18
N ILE A 37 14.92 -37.57 -13.07
CA ILE A 37 13.70 -37.20 -12.36
C ILE A 37 13.93 -36.01 -11.42
N LYS A 38 15.13 -35.89 -10.82
CA LYS A 38 15.42 -34.80 -9.89
C LYS A 38 15.31 -33.41 -10.54
N LYS A 39 15.90 -33.21 -11.73
CA LYS A 39 15.94 -31.90 -12.39
C LYS A 39 14.54 -31.31 -12.70
N PRO A 40 13.59 -32.06 -13.29
CA PRO A 40 12.22 -31.55 -13.50
C PRO A 40 11.48 -31.23 -12.20
N ILE A 41 11.72 -31.98 -11.13
CA ILE A 41 11.11 -31.73 -9.81
C ILE A 41 11.67 -30.44 -9.22
N ASP A 42 13.00 -30.28 -9.20
CA ASP A 42 13.66 -29.06 -8.72
C ASP A 42 13.17 -27.84 -9.52
N ALA A 43 13.13 -27.94 -10.86
CA ALA A 43 12.62 -26.89 -11.73
C ALA A 43 11.14 -26.53 -11.46
N TYR A 44 10.30 -27.51 -11.14
CA TYR A 44 8.91 -27.27 -10.76
C TYR A 44 8.82 -26.46 -9.46
N PHE A 45 9.59 -26.84 -8.44
CA PHE A 45 9.62 -26.10 -7.17
C PHE A 45 10.20 -24.70 -7.31
N ASP A 46 11.25 -24.52 -8.10
CA ASP A 46 11.85 -23.20 -8.39
C ASP A 46 10.84 -22.31 -9.11
N SER A 47 10.12 -22.84 -10.10
CA SER A 47 9.04 -22.11 -10.79
C SER A 47 7.91 -21.73 -9.84
N ALA A 48 7.50 -22.61 -8.94
CA ALA A 48 6.46 -22.33 -7.96
C ALA A 48 6.90 -21.24 -6.95
N ARG A 49 8.15 -21.29 -6.49
CA ARG A 49 8.74 -20.31 -5.58
C ARG A 49 8.82 -18.92 -6.21
N ARG A 50 9.31 -18.85 -7.45
CA ARG A 50 9.37 -17.59 -8.21
C ARG A 50 7.99 -16.99 -8.43
N ALA A 51 6.99 -17.80 -8.75
CA ALA A 51 5.61 -17.34 -8.91
C ALA A 51 5.07 -16.75 -7.59
N ALA A 52 5.29 -17.43 -6.46
CA ALA A 52 4.87 -16.94 -5.15
C ALA A 52 5.57 -15.63 -4.74
N LEU A 53 6.88 -15.53 -4.95
CA LEU A 53 7.64 -14.29 -4.69
C LEU A 53 7.14 -13.12 -5.54
N THR A 54 6.86 -13.37 -6.81
CA THR A 54 6.36 -12.35 -7.74
C THR A 54 4.97 -11.85 -7.34
N ASP A 55 4.07 -12.75 -6.94
CA ASP A 55 2.72 -12.38 -6.50
C ASP A 55 2.71 -11.52 -5.22
N VAL A 56 3.55 -11.89 -4.25
CA VAL A 56 3.76 -11.10 -3.02
C VAL A 56 4.34 -9.72 -3.35
N ALA A 57 5.34 -9.65 -4.22
CA ALA A 57 5.97 -8.41 -4.64
C ALA A 57 4.97 -7.47 -5.33
N ASP A 58 4.21 -7.99 -6.29
CA ASP A 58 3.21 -7.22 -7.04
C ASP A 58 2.09 -6.72 -6.13
N THR A 59 1.58 -7.58 -5.24
CA THR A 59 0.51 -7.22 -4.32
C THR A 59 0.96 -6.13 -3.34
N ALA A 60 2.16 -6.27 -2.77
CA ALA A 60 2.73 -5.30 -1.85
C ALA A 60 2.90 -3.93 -2.51
N VAL A 61 3.53 -3.88 -3.68
CA VAL A 61 3.80 -2.60 -4.36
C VAL A 61 2.53 -1.97 -4.93
N ARG A 62 1.57 -2.75 -5.43
CA ARG A 62 0.26 -2.22 -5.83
C ARG A 62 -0.49 -1.62 -4.65
N ARG A 63 -0.39 -2.23 -3.46
CA ARG A 63 -0.98 -1.66 -2.24
C ARG A 63 -0.29 -0.34 -1.85
N MET A 64 1.04 -0.31 -1.84
CA MET A 64 1.79 0.92 -1.59
C MET A 64 1.42 2.04 -2.57
N SER A 65 1.38 1.73 -3.86
CA SER A 65 1.04 2.67 -4.94
C SER A 65 -0.37 3.26 -4.74
N ARG A 66 -1.36 2.44 -4.38
CA ARG A 66 -2.72 2.92 -4.11
C ARG A 66 -2.80 3.85 -2.90
N ASP A 67 -2.07 3.54 -1.82
CA ASP A 67 -2.10 4.35 -0.61
C ASP A 67 -1.35 5.68 -0.82
N ILE A 68 -0.17 5.64 -1.45
CA ILE A 68 0.65 6.84 -1.77
C ILE A 68 -0.09 7.79 -2.71
N ARG A 69 -0.87 7.28 -3.68
CA ARG A 69 -1.70 8.12 -4.56
C ARG A 69 -2.76 8.94 -3.82
N LYS A 70 -3.12 8.54 -2.60
CA LYS A 70 -4.05 9.26 -1.73
C LYS A 70 -3.35 10.17 -0.73
N ALA A 71 -2.04 10.39 -0.88
CA ALA A 71 -1.32 11.33 -0.03
C ALA A 71 -1.87 12.76 -0.18
N LEU A 72 -1.94 13.47 0.94
CA LEU A 72 -2.17 14.90 0.97
C LEU A 72 -1.07 15.58 0.13
N PRO A 73 -1.41 16.56 -0.73
CA PRO A 73 -0.42 17.30 -1.51
C PRO A 73 0.74 17.77 -0.65
N ASN A 74 1.97 17.58 -1.12
CA ASN A 74 3.21 17.97 -0.43
C ASN A 74 3.42 17.33 0.97
N SER A 75 2.76 16.21 1.29
CA SER A 75 2.97 15.50 2.55
C SER A 75 3.92 14.30 2.46
N VAL A 76 4.24 13.81 1.26
CA VAL A 76 5.12 12.66 1.12
C VAL A 76 6.55 13.02 1.53
N ARG A 77 7.17 12.18 2.36
CA ARG A 77 8.57 12.30 2.75
C ARG A 77 9.21 10.93 2.94
N THR A 78 10.53 10.88 2.81
CA THR A 78 11.34 9.68 3.01
C THR A 78 12.35 9.92 4.14
N PRO A 79 11.99 9.66 5.41
CA PRO A 79 12.88 9.88 6.54
C PRO A 79 14.18 9.06 6.45
N THR A 80 14.12 7.89 5.82
CA THR A 80 15.27 7.04 5.49
C THR A 80 15.06 6.37 4.13
N SER A 81 16.10 5.77 3.54
CA SER A 81 15.93 4.99 2.29
C SER A 81 15.05 3.75 2.45
N GLN A 82 14.86 3.25 3.66
CA GLN A 82 13.99 2.09 3.94
C GLN A 82 12.57 2.49 4.31
N CYS A 83 12.26 3.79 4.28
CA CYS A 83 10.95 4.27 4.69
C CYS A 83 10.43 5.45 3.88
N VAL A 84 9.16 5.34 3.50
CA VAL A 84 8.35 6.42 2.97
C VAL A 84 7.11 6.59 3.83
N GLU A 85 6.75 7.83 4.12
CA GLU A 85 5.54 8.16 4.86
C GLU A 85 4.86 9.41 4.32
N PHE A 86 3.57 9.53 4.59
CA PHE A 86 2.72 10.60 4.09
C PHE A 86 1.46 10.73 4.93
N ILE A 87 0.79 11.87 4.81
CA ILE A 87 -0.54 12.09 5.41
C ILE A 87 -1.57 11.57 4.40
N PRO A 88 -2.38 10.54 4.70
CA PRO A 88 -3.39 10.08 3.75
C PRO A 88 -4.58 11.02 3.73
N THR A 89 -5.31 11.02 2.62
CA THR A 89 -6.60 11.67 2.47
C THR A 89 -7.65 10.64 2.11
N LYS A 90 -8.87 10.82 2.63
CA LYS A 90 -10.02 9.97 2.25
C LYS A 90 -10.92 10.65 1.23
N THR A 91 -11.04 11.97 1.30
CA THR A 91 -11.83 12.81 0.40
C THR A 91 -11.32 14.25 0.41
N GLY A 92 -11.97 15.12 -0.37
CA GLY A 92 -11.72 16.54 -0.41
C GLY A 92 -12.89 17.26 -1.07
N GLY A 93 -12.91 18.58 -0.99
CA GLY A 93 -14.01 19.37 -1.51
C GLY A 93 -13.62 20.80 -1.80
N ARG A 94 -14.60 21.58 -2.27
CA ARG A 94 -14.46 23.03 -2.35
C ARG A 94 -15.19 23.68 -1.19
N TYR A 95 -14.52 24.58 -0.49
CA TYR A 95 -15.16 25.43 0.49
C TYR A 95 -15.79 26.64 -0.21
N ARG A 96 -16.83 27.19 0.41
CA ARG A 96 -17.47 28.43 -0.01
C ARG A 96 -16.50 29.59 0.25
N ALA A 97 -16.27 30.42 -0.76
CA ALA A 97 -15.37 31.57 -0.67
C ALA A 97 -16.11 32.89 -0.40
N ASP A 98 -17.37 32.98 -0.81
CA ASP A 98 -18.21 34.17 -0.65
C ASP A 98 -19.65 33.79 -0.35
N THR A 99 -20.39 34.71 0.27
CA THR A 99 -21.85 34.60 0.42
C THR A 99 -22.54 34.73 -0.92
N ASN A 100 -23.76 34.22 -1.04
CA ASN A 100 -24.58 34.46 -2.23
C ASN A 100 -25.07 35.93 -2.33
N SER A 101 -25.85 36.24 -3.37
CA SER A 101 -26.41 37.59 -3.59
C SER A 101 -27.36 38.08 -2.50
N THR A 102 -27.86 37.18 -1.65
CA THR A 102 -28.74 37.51 -0.51
C THR A 102 -27.98 37.54 0.83
N GLY A 103 -26.65 37.43 0.82
CA GLY A 103 -25.82 37.42 2.02
C GLY A 103 -25.87 36.10 2.82
N LEU A 104 -26.33 35.00 2.21
CA LEU A 104 -26.41 33.68 2.83
C LEU A 104 -25.23 32.79 2.45
N GLY A 105 -24.98 31.76 3.27
CA GLY A 105 -23.86 30.83 3.17
C GLY A 105 -22.75 31.17 4.17
N ASP A 106 -21.87 30.21 4.42
CA ASP A 106 -20.78 30.29 5.40
C ASP A 106 -19.41 30.18 4.71
N PRO A 107 -18.79 31.29 4.30
CA PRO A 107 -17.48 31.26 3.67
C PRO A 107 -16.36 30.99 4.67
N LEU A 108 -15.35 30.21 4.27
CA LEU A 108 -14.17 29.99 5.11
C LEU A 108 -13.36 31.28 5.27
N ASN A 109 -13.20 31.75 6.51
CA ASN A 109 -12.50 32.98 6.84
C ASN A 109 -10.99 32.77 7.05
N PHE A 110 -10.18 33.58 6.35
CA PHE A 110 -8.72 33.56 6.43
C PHE A 110 -8.13 34.81 7.12
N THR A 111 -8.97 35.67 7.68
CA THR A 111 -8.57 36.92 8.38
C THR A 111 -8.81 36.86 9.89
N ALA A 112 -9.69 35.97 10.35
CA ALA A 112 -9.97 35.70 11.75
C ALA A 112 -10.10 34.19 11.97
N ALA A 113 -10.01 33.75 13.22
CA ALA A 113 -10.22 32.35 13.54
C ALA A 113 -11.67 31.96 13.24
N ASP A 114 -11.82 30.91 12.44
CA ASP A 114 -13.10 30.42 11.97
C ASP A 114 -13.46 29.10 12.67
N SER A 115 -14.74 28.83 12.86
CA SER A 115 -15.26 27.62 13.50
C SER A 115 -16.15 26.77 12.61
N SER A 116 -16.54 27.27 11.45
CA SER A 116 -17.32 26.51 10.47
C SER A 116 -17.11 27.05 9.07
N PHE A 117 -17.47 26.26 8.07
CA PHE A 117 -17.58 26.73 6.70
C PHE A 117 -18.48 25.79 5.90
N ASP A 118 -19.04 26.27 4.79
CA ASP A 118 -19.83 25.46 3.88
C ASP A 118 -18.92 24.78 2.83
N MET A 119 -19.11 23.47 2.68
CA MET A 119 -18.64 22.71 1.53
C MET A 119 -19.68 22.82 0.40
N LEU A 120 -19.21 23.11 -0.82
CA LEU A 120 -20.02 23.12 -2.05
C LEU A 120 -20.33 21.70 -2.57
N SER A 121 -20.78 20.83 -1.68
CA SER A 121 -21.24 19.47 -1.98
C SER A 121 -22.02 18.90 -0.79
N LEU A 122 -22.72 17.79 -1.04
CA LEU A 122 -23.47 17.06 -0.02
C LEU A 122 -22.60 15.95 0.56
N ASN A 123 -22.29 16.02 1.85
CA ASN A 123 -21.55 14.96 2.52
C ASN A 123 -22.32 13.63 2.52
N SER A 124 -23.65 13.68 2.51
CA SER A 124 -24.51 12.49 2.43
C SER A 124 -24.35 11.69 1.13
N THR A 125 -23.86 12.29 0.04
CA THR A 125 -23.68 11.62 -1.26
C THR A 125 -22.30 11.01 -1.46
N LEU A 126 -21.45 10.98 -0.42
CA LEU A 126 -20.11 10.39 -0.44
C LEU A 126 -20.08 9.03 0.29
N PRO A 127 -20.65 7.95 -0.28
CA PRO A 127 -20.64 6.63 0.38
C PRO A 127 -19.19 6.19 0.64
N ASP A 128 -18.94 5.61 1.82
CA ASP A 128 -17.63 5.16 2.32
C ASP A 128 -16.54 6.23 2.49
N GLN A 129 -16.84 7.50 2.18
CA GLN A 129 -15.91 8.62 2.28
C GLN A 129 -16.50 9.84 3.00
N GLN A 130 -17.69 9.68 3.61
CA GLN A 130 -18.35 10.73 4.38
C GLN A 130 -17.39 11.33 5.40
N ILE A 131 -17.38 12.64 5.47
CA ILE A 131 -16.74 13.41 6.54
C ILE A 131 -17.54 13.17 7.82
N ILE A 132 -16.82 12.81 8.87
CA ILE A 132 -17.37 12.50 10.19
C ILE A 132 -16.61 13.26 11.27
N THR A 133 -17.23 13.43 12.43
CA THR A 133 -16.58 14.04 13.58
C THR A 133 -15.28 13.33 13.93
N GLY A 134 -14.24 14.12 14.19
CA GLY A 134 -12.87 13.68 14.46
C GLY A 134 -11.95 13.63 13.24
N ASP A 135 -12.49 13.65 12.02
CA ASP A 135 -11.66 13.85 10.82
C ASP A 135 -10.94 15.19 10.89
N VAL A 136 -9.91 15.36 10.08
CA VAL A 136 -9.11 16.60 10.07
C VAL A 136 -9.17 17.23 8.69
N ILE A 137 -9.62 18.48 8.64
CA ILE A 137 -9.58 19.32 7.45
C ILE A 137 -8.17 19.87 7.28
N ALA A 138 -7.61 19.76 6.09
CA ALA A 138 -6.36 20.39 5.68
C ALA A 138 -6.61 21.37 4.55
N VAL A 139 -6.17 22.62 4.72
CA VAL A 139 -6.32 23.67 3.70
C VAL A 139 -4.96 24.04 3.15
N TYR A 140 -4.82 24.00 1.83
CA TYR A 140 -3.65 24.49 1.09
C TYR A 140 -2.29 24.02 1.64
N ASN A 141 -2.07 22.70 1.72
CA ASN A 141 -0.82 22.14 2.28
C ASN A 141 0.38 22.36 1.36
N LEU A 142 1.38 23.09 1.84
CA LEU A 142 2.64 23.34 1.13
C LEU A 142 3.76 22.42 1.60
N GLY A 143 3.54 21.66 2.68
CA GLY A 143 4.49 20.67 3.20
C GLY A 143 5.60 21.23 4.08
N ALA A 144 5.75 22.56 4.14
CA ALA A 144 6.71 23.26 4.99
C ALA A 144 6.25 24.68 5.32
N GLY A 145 6.88 25.28 6.34
CA GLY A 145 6.67 26.67 6.72
C GLY A 145 5.28 26.91 7.34
N ILE A 146 4.61 27.96 6.88
CA ILE A 146 3.33 28.37 7.46
C ILE A 146 2.18 27.41 7.16
N ASN A 147 2.26 26.61 6.08
CA ASN A 147 1.21 25.67 5.67
C ASN A 147 1.72 24.22 5.70
N ASP A 148 2.07 23.77 6.90
CA ASP A 148 2.54 22.42 7.16
C ASP A 148 1.55 21.65 8.04
N ALA A 149 0.96 20.61 7.44
CA ALA A 149 -0.02 19.75 8.09
C ALA A 149 0.59 18.85 9.16
N TYR A 150 1.89 18.51 9.09
CA TYR A 150 2.55 17.68 10.10
C TYR A 150 2.68 18.37 11.46
N VAL A 151 2.77 19.69 11.47
CA VAL A 151 2.83 20.50 12.70
C VAL A 151 1.49 21.15 13.06
N GLY A 152 0.45 20.92 12.24
CA GLY A 152 -0.90 21.37 12.52
C GLY A 152 -1.20 22.83 12.16
N ASN A 153 -0.35 23.48 11.36
CA ASN A 153 -0.50 24.91 11.06
C ASN A 153 -1.72 25.20 10.19
N ASN A 154 -2.03 24.32 9.24
CA ASN A 154 -3.13 24.46 8.28
C ASN A 154 -4.14 23.31 8.38
N THR A 155 -4.25 22.69 9.56
CA THR A 155 -5.23 21.64 9.83
C THR A 155 -6.16 22.00 10.98
N SER A 156 -7.39 21.50 10.94
CA SER A 156 -8.36 21.59 12.05
C SER A 156 -9.28 20.38 12.11
N ALA A 157 -9.59 19.91 13.32
CA ALA A 157 -10.45 18.76 13.54
C ALA A 157 -11.92 19.13 13.33
N VAL A 158 -12.68 18.26 12.65
CA VAL A 158 -14.13 18.37 12.45
C VAL A 158 -14.85 18.05 13.76
N SER A 159 -15.66 18.98 14.24
CA SER A 159 -16.46 18.86 15.46
C SER A 159 -17.90 18.42 15.18
N ALA A 160 -18.50 18.89 14.09
CA ALA A 160 -19.85 18.56 13.68
C ALA A 160 -20.04 18.70 12.16
N ILE A 161 -21.06 18.02 11.63
CA ILE A 161 -21.46 18.12 10.23
C ILE A 161 -22.97 18.34 10.21
N THR A 162 -23.41 19.39 9.55
CA THR A 162 -24.84 19.73 9.40
C THR A 162 -25.17 20.10 7.96
N THR A 163 -26.44 20.26 7.65
CA THR A 163 -26.86 20.73 6.32
C THR A 163 -26.53 22.21 6.19
N GLY A 164 -25.91 22.62 5.09
CA GLY A 164 -25.64 24.02 4.80
C GLY A 164 -26.92 24.84 4.66
N VAL A 165 -26.81 26.16 4.82
CA VAL A 165 -27.96 27.07 4.68
C VAL A 165 -28.49 27.09 3.24
N LEU A 166 -27.59 26.93 2.27
CA LEU A 166 -27.94 26.86 0.85
C LEU A 166 -28.11 25.40 0.41
N SER A 167 -28.99 25.21 -0.58
CA SER A 167 -29.26 23.87 -1.13
C SER A 167 -28.00 23.28 -1.78
N GLY A 168 -27.74 22.00 -1.51
CA GLY A 168 -26.60 21.28 -2.06
C GLY A 168 -25.29 21.47 -1.28
N GLU A 169 -25.34 22.09 -0.10
CA GLU A 169 -24.17 22.39 0.72
C GLU A 169 -24.19 21.64 2.04
N THR A 170 -22.99 21.42 2.57
CA THR A 170 -22.79 20.83 3.90
C THR A 170 -22.01 21.82 4.74
N ASN A 171 -22.54 22.18 5.91
CA ASN A 171 -21.78 22.96 6.87
C ASN A 171 -20.87 22.02 7.68
N ILE A 172 -19.58 22.34 7.69
CA ILE A 172 -18.55 21.60 8.43
C ILE A 172 -18.11 22.48 9.59
N SER A 173 -18.47 22.09 10.81
CA SER A 173 -17.93 22.72 12.01
C SER A 173 -16.56 22.14 12.34
N ILE A 174 -15.61 23.00 12.69
CA ILE A 174 -14.23 22.65 13.01
C ILE A 174 -13.82 23.21 14.38
N ALA A 175 -12.73 22.71 14.94
CA ALA A 175 -12.05 23.41 16.02
C ALA A 175 -11.62 24.80 15.53
N SER A 176 -11.82 25.83 16.35
CA SER A 176 -11.56 27.21 15.95
C SER A 176 -10.13 27.37 15.41
N LYS A 177 -10.00 27.85 14.17
CA LYS A 177 -8.73 27.88 13.45
C LYS A 177 -8.67 29.09 12.52
N LEU A 178 -7.59 29.85 12.61
CA LEU A 178 -7.17 30.75 11.53
C LEU A 178 -6.28 29.97 10.57
N PHE A 179 -6.79 29.63 9.39
CA PHE A 179 -5.96 29.04 8.35
C PHE A 179 -5.03 30.11 7.77
N PRO A 180 -3.73 29.84 7.56
CA PRO A 180 -2.80 30.90 7.20
C PRO A 180 -2.97 31.42 5.77
N LEU A 181 -3.38 30.56 4.84
CA LEU A 181 -3.55 30.90 3.43
C LEU A 181 -4.73 30.14 2.82
N ALA A 182 -5.46 30.83 1.94
CA ALA A 182 -6.49 30.25 1.10
C ALA A 182 -5.90 29.41 -0.04
N SER A 183 -6.57 28.33 -0.41
CA SER A 183 -6.24 27.59 -1.64
C SER A 183 -6.71 28.40 -2.84
N GLY A 184 -5.85 28.58 -3.85
CA GLY A 184 -6.19 29.32 -5.08
C GLY A 184 -7.35 28.70 -5.89
N SER A 185 -7.77 27.48 -5.57
CA SER A 185 -8.96 26.84 -6.17
C SER A 185 -10.08 26.57 -5.17
N ASN A 186 -10.01 27.21 -3.99
CA ASN A 186 -10.91 27.06 -2.87
C ASN A 186 -11.10 25.61 -2.41
N ARG A 187 -10.01 24.82 -2.40
CA ARG A 187 -10.03 23.40 -2.05
C ARG A 187 -9.57 23.14 -0.62
N PHE A 188 -10.12 22.09 -0.05
CA PHE A 188 -9.62 21.45 1.16
C PHE A 188 -9.57 19.93 0.98
N HIS A 189 -8.77 19.30 1.82
CA HIS A 189 -8.62 17.85 1.88
C HIS A 189 -9.05 17.34 3.25
N VAL A 190 -9.48 16.08 3.32
CA VAL A 190 -9.94 15.44 4.55
C VAL A 190 -9.02 14.28 4.89
N ILE A 191 -8.37 14.41 6.03
CA ILE A 191 -7.49 13.41 6.63
C ILE A 191 -8.35 12.56 7.57
N PRO A 192 -8.36 11.23 7.43
CA PRO A 192 -9.17 10.36 8.28
C PRO A 192 -8.69 10.43 9.73
N LYS A 193 -9.65 10.45 10.68
CA LYS A 193 -9.34 10.58 12.12
C LYS A 193 -8.40 9.49 12.66
N ASP A 194 -8.52 8.26 12.15
CA ASP A 194 -7.84 7.07 12.67
C ASP A 194 -6.47 6.84 12.01
N GLU A 195 -6.22 7.41 10.82
CA GLU A 195 -4.96 7.28 10.08
C GLU A 195 -4.46 8.67 9.65
N LYS A 196 -3.86 9.45 10.54
CA LYS A 196 -3.30 10.78 10.22
C LYS A 196 -1.96 10.72 9.52
N VAL A 197 -1.16 9.67 9.76
CA VAL A 197 0.07 9.42 9.01
C VAL A 197 0.17 7.94 8.69
N VAL A 198 0.49 7.61 7.44
CA VAL A 198 0.76 6.24 6.98
C VAL A 198 2.22 6.15 6.58
N ALA A 199 2.88 5.07 6.99
CA ALA A 199 4.27 4.78 6.67
C ALA A 199 4.42 3.36 6.12
N PHE A 200 5.32 3.21 5.16
CA PHE A 200 5.85 1.92 4.72
C PHE A 200 7.31 1.83 5.13
N VAL A 201 7.65 0.79 5.87
CA VAL A 201 9.02 0.62 6.40
C VAL A 201 9.51 -0.80 6.20
N CYS A 202 10.73 -0.92 5.71
CA CYS A 202 11.44 -2.19 5.59
C CYS A 202 12.33 -2.42 6.81
N SER A 203 12.13 -3.54 7.51
CA SER A 203 12.93 -3.90 8.69
C SER A 203 12.88 -5.40 8.95
N GLY A 204 14.02 -6.00 9.33
CA GLY A 204 14.08 -7.42 9.74
C GLY A 204 13.57 -8.41 8.68
N GLY A 205 13.82 -8.14 7.39
CA GLY A 205 13.35 -8.99 6.29
C GLY A 205 11.86 -8.83 5.95
N LYS A 206 11.20 -7.80 6.47
CA LYS A 206 9.76 -7.58 6.31
C LYS A 206 9.46 -6.16 5.85
N LEU A 207 8.39 -6.02 5.07
CA LEU A 207 7.79 -4.74 4.73
C LEU A 207 6.55 -4.54 5.60
N TYR A 208 6.53 -3.46 6.37
CA TYR A 208 5.42 -3.08 7.23
C TYR A 208 4.62 -1.93 6.62
N ARG A 209 3.30 -1.93 6.85
CA ARG A 209 2.45 -0.74 6.75
C ARG A 209 2.03 -0.32 8.15
N THR A 210 2.45 0.86 8.56
CA THR A 210 2.06 1.50 9.83
C THR A 210 1.12 2.66 9.59
N ALA A 211 0.22 2.87 10.55
CA ALA A 211 -0.66 4.03 10.59
C ALA A 211 -0.61 4.63 12.00
N SER A 212 -0.61 5.96 12.08
CA SER A 212 -0.65 6.74 13.32
C SER A 212 -1.90 7.60 13.35
N ASN A 213 -2.52 7.75 14.51
CA ASN A 213 -3.65 8.65 14.75
C ASN A 213 -3.20 10.07 15.17
N THR A 214 -1.89 10.32 15.19
CA THR A 214 -1.26 11.62 15.40
C THR A 214 -0.46 12.03 14.16
N PHE A 215 -0.11 13.32 14.07
CA PHE A 215 0.79 13.80 13.01
C PHE A 215 2.27 13.47 13.25
N THR A 216 2.58 12.62 14.24
CA THR A 216 3.93 12.10 14.40
C THR A 216 4.11 10.87 13.54
N SER A 217 5.13 10.85 12.69
CA SER A 217 5.70 9.60 12.17
C SER A 217 7.16 9.78 11.80
N ALA A 218 7.92 8.70 11.98
CA ALA A 218 9.24 8.48 11.43
C ALA A 218 9.46 6.96 11.38
N CYS A 219 8.53 6.25 10.72
CA CYS A 219 8.69 4.86 10.29
C CYS A 219 8.70 3.76 11.37
N PRO A 220 7.71 3.70 12.27
CA PRO A 220 7.63 2.62 13.26
C PRO A 220 7.40 1.25 12.59
N THR A 221 8.02 0.21 13.14
CA THR A 221 7.91 -1.20 12.66
C THR A 221 6.90 -2.01 13.46
N THR A 222 5.81 -1.37 13.90
CA THR A 222 4.77 -1.97 14.77
C THR A 222 3.48 -2.34 14.03
N GLY A 223 3.43 -2.05 12.73
CA GLY A 223 2.23 -2.19 11.92
C GLY A 223 2.03 -3.58 11.33
N ALA A 224 1.07 -3.68 10.41
CA ALA A 224 0.80 -4.92 9.71
C ALA A 224 1.94 -5.25 8.74
N ILE A 225 2.33 -6.53 8.68
CA ILE A 225 3.29 -7.03 7.71
C ILE A 225 2.57 -7.13 6.35
N LEU A 226 3.09 -6.43 5.35
CA LEU A 226 2.62 -6.52 3.97
C LEU A 226 3.32 -7.61 3.18
N ALA A 227 4.61 -7.82 3.46
CA ALA A 227 5.39 -8.85 2.80
C ALA A 227 6.54 -9.31 3.70
N ASN A 228 6.94 -10.58 3.52
CA ASN A 228 8.12 -11.18 4.13
C ASN A 228 9.22 -11.33 3.08
N ASN A 229 10.39 -11.79 3.50
CA ASN A 229 11.53 -12.10 2.64
C ASN A 229 12.09 -10.90 1.88
N VAL A 230 11.94 -9.69 2.42
CA VAL A 230 12.50 -8.46 1.84
C VAL A 230 14.01 -8.43 2.07
N SER A 231 14.79 -8.58 1.01
CA SER A 231 16.26 -8.56 1.09
C SER A 231 16.85 -7.17 0.85
N VAL A 232 16.25 -6.39 -0.04
CA VAL A 232 16.63 -4.99 -0.29
C VAL A 232 15.38 -4.15 -0.41
N CYS A 233 15.44 -2.94 0.10
CA CYS A 233 14.38 -1.97 -0.05
C CYS A 233 15.01 -0.59 -0.24
N SER A 234 14.40 0.27 -1.05
CA SER A 234 14.89 1.62 -1.29
C SER A 234 13.74 2.47 -1.81
N PHE A 235 13.41 3.50 -1.05
CA PHE A 235 12.40 4.49 -1.38
C PHE A 235 13.08 5.83 -1.59
N VAL A 236 12.76 6.46 -2.73
CA VAL A 236 13.30 7.76 -3.09
C VAL A 236 12.12 8.66 -3.45
N TYR A 237 12.08 9.85 -2.85
CA TYR A 237 11.09 10.87 -3.19
C TYR A 237 11.80 12.14 -3.65
N ASN A 238 11.59 12.49 -4.92
CA ASN A 238 12.13 13.71 -5.51
C ASN A 238 11.03 14.78 -5.54
N GLY A 239 10.76 15.37 -4.38
CA GLY A 239 9.69 16.37 -4.21
C GLY A 239 10.02 17.79 -4.67
N SER A 240 11.31 18.12 -4.85
CA SER A 240 11.78 19.49 -5.14
C SER A 240 11.62 19.92 -6.60
N ASP A 241 11.66 18.98 -7.55
CA ASP A 241 11.89 19.32 -8.97
C ASP A 241 10.60 19.37 -9.80
N LEU A 242 9.49 18.83 -9.28
CA LEU A 242 8.21 18.75 -9.98
C LEU A 242 7.10 19.37 -9.11
N GLN A 243 6.95 20.69 -9.22
CA GLN A 243 6.06 21.53 -8.39
C GLN A 243 4.58 21.08 -8.34
N ARG A 244 4.12 20.20 -9.24
CA ARG A 244 2.75 19.66 -9.26
C ARG A 244 2.65 18.14 -9.32
N ASN A 245 3.68 17.45 -9.81
CA ASN A 245 3.68 16.00 -10.04
C ASN A 245 4.95 15.38 -9.49
N ALA A 246 5.01 15.10 -8.19
CA ALA A 246 6.19 14.47 -7.61
C ALA A 246 6.19 12.96 -7.87
N LEU A 247 7.37 12.35 -7.82
CA LEU A 247 7.57 10.93 -8.06
C LEU A 247 8.11 10.25 -6.81
N VAL A 248 7.47 9.16 -6.41
CA VAL A 248 8.03 8.22 -5.42
C VAL A 248 8.51 6.99 -6.18
N GLN A 249 9.81 6.73 -6.11
CA GLN A 249 10.42 5.52 -6.65
C GLN A 249 10.50 4.47 -5.56
N LEU A 250 9.95 3.29 -5.84
CA LEU A 250 9.91 2.14 -4.96
C LEU A 250 10.76 1.03 -5.56
N THR A 251 11.87 0.69 -4.91
CA THR A 251 12.69 -0.48 -5.26
C THR A 251 12.64 -1.47 -4.12
N VAL A 252 12.11 -2.67 -4.35
CA VAL A 252 12.03 -3.74 -3.34
C VAL A 252 12.48 -5.05 -3.96
N LYS A 253 13.39 -5.75 -3.27
CA LYS A 253 13.83 -7.09 -3.63
C LYS A 253 13.35 -8.10 -2.60
N PHE A 254 12.88 -9.23 -3.08
CA PHE A 254 12.43 -10.35 -2.28
C PHE A 254 13.30 -11.56 -2.57
N THR A 255 13.82 -12.22 -1.55
CA THR A 255 14.70 -13.38 -1.68
C THR A 255 14.19 -14.53 -0.81
N ASP A 256 13.89 -15.68 -1.44
CA ASP A 256 13.59 -16.92 -0.73
C ASP A 256 14.53 -18.03 -1.24
N SER A 257 15.32 -18.60 -0.33
CA SER A 257 16.42 -19.51 -0.66
C SER A 257 17.40 -18.84 -1.64
N ASP A 258 17.57 -19.38 -2.86
CA ASP A 258 18.46 -18.84 -3.88
C ASP A 258 17.73 -18.01 -4.97
N GLU A 259 16.40 -17.87 -4.87
CA GLU A 259 15.60 -17.11 -5.85
C GLU A 259 15.40 -15.68 -5.37
N THR A 260 15.69 -14.70 -6.24
CA THR A 260 15.49 -13.27 -5.95
C THR A 260 14.66 -12.59 -7.03
N VAL A 261 13.58 -11.92 -6.62
CA VAL A 261 12.75 -11.07 -7.48
C VAL A 261 12.99 -9.61 -7.09
N SER A 262 13.25 -8.76 -8.09
CA SER A 262 13.43 -7.32 -7.89
C SER A 262 12.28 -6.59 -8.58
N LEU A 263 11.60 -5.73 -7.83
CA LEU A 263 10.55 -4.86 -8.36
C LEU A 263 10.98 -3.39 -8.28
N TYR A 264 10.78 -2.68 -9.38
CA TYR A 264 10.91 -1.23 -9.47
C TYR A 264 9.55 -0.66 -9.87
N HIS A 265 9.06 0.33 -9.14
CA HIS A 265 7.79 0.98 -9.43
C HIS A 265 7.84 2.46 -9.12
N GLU A 266 7.25 3.26 -10.00
CA GLU A 266 7.13 4.70 -9.82
C GLU A 266 5.68 5.07 -9.54
N VAL A 267 5.48 5.86 -8.50
CA VAL A 267 4.17 6.35 -8.10
C VAL A 267 4.15 7.86 -8.29
N HIS A 268 3.27 8.32 -9.17
CA HIS A 268 2.98 9.75 -9.30
C HIS A 268 2.13 10.23 -8.13
N VAL A 269 2.58 11.31 -7.49
CA VAL A 269 1.89 11.99 -6.39
C VAL A 269 1.34 13.31 -6.91
N ASN A 270 0.06 13.56 -6.63
CA ASN A 270 -0.58 14.81 -7.00
C ASN A 270 -0.29 15.90 -5.96
N ASN A 271 0.61 16.83 -6.28
CA ASN A 271 0.95 17.98 -5.43
C ASN A 271 0.16 19.24 -5.84
N THR A 272 -1.16 19.10 -6.01
CA THR A 272 -2.07 20.25 -6.22
C THR A 272 -2.87 20.53 -4.94
N PRO A 273 -2.36 21.37 -4.02
CA PRO A 273 -3.02 21.71 -2.76
C PRO A 273 -4.28 22.59 -2.91
#